data_AF-A0A535BI50-F1
#
_entry.id   AF-A0A535BI50-F1
#
_cell.length_a   1.000
_cell.length_b   1.000
_cell.length_c   1.000
_cell.angle_alpha   90.00
_cell.angle_beta   90.00
_cell.angle_gamma   90.00
#
_symmetry.space_group_name_H-M   'P 1'
#
loop_
_entity.id
_entity.type
_entity.pdbx_description
1 polymer ?
#
loop_
_entity_poly.entity_id
_entity_poly.type
_entity_poly.pdbx_seq_one_letter_code
_entity_poly.pdbx_strand_id
1 'polypeptide(L)'
;VSLRISTALFGAGLMEAIPDTTILGNTSNGGIANFVLNPDTGRTELGRFGWKAQVATLHQFAGDAYLNEMGITNPSFPHENNPRGQPIPPECDTVADPEDDGSGLNAFANFMRFLAPAPRRPITDQVRQGEQVFSQIGCASCHVPTLTTGNNPVAALSNQRVNLFSDLLLHAMGAGLADGIEQGRAKGDRVSHGAIVGTVASGSFHA
;
A
#
# COMPACT_ATOMS: atom_id res chain seq x y z
N VAL A 1 -10.89 -11.95 15.50
CA VAL A 1 -9.45 -11.70 15.25
C VAL A 1 -9.31 -11.28 13.80
N SER A 2 -8.80 -10.07 13.53
CA SER A 2 -8.43 -9.63 12.18
C SER A 2 -6.94 -9.90 11.99
N LEU A 3 -6.57 -10.70 10.99
CA LEU A 3 -5.18 -10.99 10.67
C LEU A 3 -4.65 -9.90 9.73
N ARG A 4 -3.76 -9.04 10.22
CA ARG A 4 -3.03 -8.09 9.37
C ARG A 4 -1.82 -8.79 8.77
N ILE A 5 -2.02 -9.37 7.59
CA ILE A 5 -0.95 -9.94 6.77
C ILE A 5 -0.38 -8.84 5.88
N SER A 6 0.92 -8.87 5.62
CA SER A 6 1.57 -7.95 4.67
C SER A 6 0.92 -8.05 3.30
N THR A 7 0.62 -6.91 2.70
CA THR A 7 0.00 -6.85 1.36
C THR A 7 0.99 -7.32 0.30
N ALA A 8 0.49 -7.91 -0.79
CA ALA A 8 1.32 -8.35 -1.90
C ALA A 8 2.11 -7.17 -2.52
N LEU A 9 3.39 -7.42 -2.84
CA LEU A 9 4.30 -6.40 -3.40
C LEU A 9 4.37 -6.43 -4.94
N PHE A 10 3.86 -7.49 -5.58
CA PHE A 10 3.88 -7.63 -7.04
C PHE A 10 3.07 -6.51 -7.71
N GLY A 11 3.71 -5.74 -8.58
CA GLY A 11 3.09 -4.62 -9.29
C GLY A 11 2.94 -3.35 -8.45
N ALA A 12 3.51 -3.29 -7.24
CA ALA A 12 3.34 -2.13 -6.36
C ALA A 12 3.96 -0.84 -6.94
N GLY A 13 5.01 -0.93 -7.76
CA GLY A 13 5.54 0.24 -8.48
C GLY A 13 4.57 0.83 -9.50
N LEU A 14 3.72 0.00 -10.12
CA LEU A 14 2.64 0.52 -10.97
C LEU A 14 1.57 1.23 -10.14
N MET A 15 1.26 0.73 -8.94
CA MET A 15 0.33 1.39 -8.01
C MET A 15 0.84 2.76 -7.56
N GLU A 16 2.13 2.84 -7.23
CA GLU A 16 2.78 4.09 -6.87
C GLU A 16 2.72 5.12 -8.01
N ALA A 17 2.87 4.65 -9.25
CA ALA A 17 2.87 5.50 -10.45
C ALA A 17 1.47 5.97 -10.92
N ILE A 18 0.38 5.55 -10.26
CA ILE A 18 -0.98 6.06 -10.56
C ILE A 18 -1.09 7.52 -10.09
N PRO A 19 -1.56 8.47 -10.88
CA PRO A 19 -1.69 9.86 -10.44
C PRO A 19 -2.68 10.02 -9.27
N ASP A 20 -2.39 10.94 -8.35
CA ASP A 20 -3.33 11.30 -7.26
C ASP A 20 -4.71 11.65 -7.82
N THR A 21 -4.76 12.41 -8.92
CA THR A 21 -6.01 12.81 -9.58
C THR A 21 -6.83 11.62 -10.07
N THR A 22 -6.18 10.53 -10.49
CA THR A 22 -6.86 9.30 -10.91
C THR A 22 -7.51 8.60 -9.72
N ILE A 23 -6.84 8.57 -8.57
CA ILE A 23 -7.39 7.97 -7.33
C ILE A 23 -8.52 8.84 -6.77
N LEU A 24 -8.26 10.15 -6.65
CA LEU A 24 -9.23 11.11 -6.14
C LEU A 24 -10.48 11.24 -7.02
N GLY A 25 -10.36 10.95 -8.32
CA GLY A 25 -11.51 10.88 -9.22
C GLY A 25 -12.54 9.82 -8.84
N ASN A 26 -12.17 8.82 -8.02
CA ASN A 26 -13.08 7.75 -7.60
C ASN A 26 -13.84 8.06 -6.30
N THR A 27 -13.59 9.16 -5.59
CA THR A 27 -14.19 9.41 -4.25
C THR A 27 -15.71 9.51 -4.25
N SER A 28 -16.34 9.73 -5.40
CA SER A 28 -17.81 9.73 -5.53
C SER A 28 -18.46 8.37 -5.21
N ASN A 29 -17.68 7.28 -5.17
CA ASN A 29 -18.16 5.94 -4.80
C ASN A 29 -18.27 5.70 -3.28
N GLY A 30 -18.05 6.74 -2.46
CA GLY A 30 -18.03 6.64 -1.00
C GLY A 30 -16.63 6.44 -0.40
N GLY A 31 -15.61 6.31 -1.24
CA GLY A 31 -14.21 6.19 -0.84
C GLY A 31 -13.63 7.51 -0.31
N ILE A 32 -12.79 7.40 0.72
CA ILE A 32 -12.13 8.52 1.39
C ILE A 32 -10.61 8.41 1.19
N ALA A 33 -10.01 9.47 0.68
CA ALA A 33 -8.56 9.57 0.60
C ALA A 33 -7.92 9.76 1.98
N ASN A 34 -6.87 8.98 2.27
CA ASN A 34 -6.00 9.24 3.41
C ASN A 34 -4.80 10.05 2.97
N PHE A 35 -4.46 11.09 3.73
CA PHE A 35 -3.30 11.92 3.45
C PHE A 35 -2.33 11.78 4.62
N VAL A 36 -1.07 11.49 4.33
CA VAL A 36 -0.06 11.10 5.31
C VAL A 36 1.21 11.91 5.12
N LEU A 37 1.94 12.14 6.21
CA LEU A 37 3.24 12.78 6.13
C LEU A 37 4.23 11.82 5.49
N ASN A 38 4.87 12.26 4.40
CA ASN A 38 6.00 11.56 3.80
C ASN A 38 7.29 12.10 4.44
N PRO A 39 8.07 11.28 5.18
CA PRO A 39 9.30 11.72 5.83
C PRO A 39 10.38 12.13 4.84
N ASP A 40 10.40 11.55 3.64
CA ASP A 40 11.41 11.84 2.60
C ASP A 40 11.25 13.26 2.04
N THR A 41 10.00 13.73 1.91
CA THR A 41 9.69 15.02 1.29
C THR A 41 9.26 16.09 2.30
N GLY A 42 8.92 15.68 3.52
CA GLY A 42 8.34 16.55 4.55
C GLY A 42 6.92 17.05 4.22
N ARG A 43 6.28 16.51 3.18
CA ARG A 43 4.96 16.94 2.71
C ARG A 43 3.88 15.94 3.08
N THR A 44 2.66 16.44 3.19
CA THR A 44 1.47 15.60 3.25
C THR A 44 1.11 15.13 1.84
N GLU A 45 1.12 13.82 1.62
CA GLU A 45 0.92 13.16 0.32
C GLU A 45 -0.20 12.11 0.42
N LEU A 46 -0.76 11.72 -0.72
CA LEU A 46 -1.82 10.71 -0.77
C LEU A 46 -1.27 9.34 -0.37
N GLY A 47 -1.88 8.75 0.67
CA GLY A 47 -1.57 7.40 1.12
C GLY A 47 -2.12 6.34 0.17
N ARG A 48 -1.34 5.28 -0.05
CA ARG A 48 -1.60 4.24 -1.06
C ARG A 48 -1.35 2.83 -0.55
N PHE A 49 -0.42 2.69 0.39
CA PHE A 49 0.05 1.40 0.89
C PHE A 49 -0.38 1.16 2.33
N GLY A 50 -0.48 -0.12 2.67
CA GLY A 50 -0.98 -0.58 3.97
C GLY A 50 -2.51 -0.59 4.06
N TRP A 51 -3.02 -1.31 5.06
CA TRP A 51 -4.45 -1.52 5.30
C TRP A 51 -5.26 -0.25 5.54
N LYS A 52 -4.60 0.83 5.99
CA LYS A 52 -5.22 2.13 6.26
C LYS A 52 -4.73 3.19 5.27
N ALA A 53 -4.13 2.80 4.15
CA ALA A 53 -3.48 3.71 3.21
C ALA A 53 -2.57 4.69 3.97
N GLN A 54 -1.80 4.17 4.93
CA GLN A 54 -1.04 4.99 5.89
C GLN A 54 0.37 5.35 5.40
N VAL A 55 0.75 4.87 4.21
CA VAL A 55 2.07 5.08 3.60
C VAL A 55 1.89 5.57 2.17
N ALA A 56 2.63 6.62 1.78
CA ALA A 56 2.49 7.27 0.47
C ALA A 56 3.35 6.62 -0.62
N THR A 57 4.60 6.22 -0.31
CA THR A 57 5.57 5.72 -1.30
C THR A 57 6.14 4.37 -0.89
N LEU A 58 6.70 3.62 -1.85
CA LEU A 58 7.44 2.39 -1.59
C LEU A 58 8.74 2.63 -0.84
N HIS A 59 9.33 3.83 -0.98
CA HIS A 59 10.51 4.21 -0.21
C HIS A 59 10.16 4.40 1.27
N GLN A 60 9.08 5.14 1.55
CA GLN A 60 8.53 5.24 2.90
C GLN A 60 8.11 3.87 3.45
N PHE A 61 7.47 3.02 2.63
CA PHE A 61 7.07 1.67 3.03
C PHE A 61 8.28 0.81 3.45
N ALA A 62 9.35 0.86 2.68
CA ALA A 62 10.58 0.14 2.97
C ALA A 62 11.26 0.66 4.25
N GLY A 63 11.35 1.99 4.41
CA GLY A 63 12.03 2.61 5.55
C GLY A 63 11.26 2.43 6.86
N ASP A 64 9.94 2.53 6.80
CA ASP A 64 9.05 2.24 7.94
C ASP A 64 9.20 0.76 8.34
N ALA A 65 9.29 -0.14 7.34
CA ALA A 65 9.48 -1.57 7.57
C ALA A 65 10.85 -1.91 8.20
N TYR A 66 11.90 -1.22 7.77
CA TYR A 66 13.24 -1.37 8.35
C TYR A 66 13.21 -1.04 9.85
N LEU A 67 12.62 0.08 10.23
CA LEU A 67 12.56 0.49 11.63
C LEU A 67 11.62 -0.41 12.46
N ASN A 68 10.36 -0.56 12.04
CA ASN A 68 9.32 -1.14 12.91
C ASN A 68 9.32 -2.67 12.94
N GLU A 69 9.83 -3.35 11.91
CA GLU A 69 9.79 -4.80 11.78
C GLU A 69 11.18 -5.43 11.92
N MET A 70 12.24 -4.71 11.53
CA MET A 70 13.61 -5.23 11.57
C MET A 70 14.49 -4.57 12.64
N GLY A 71 14.10 -3.39 13.17
CA GLY A 71 14.92 -2.62 14.11
C GLY A 71 16.18 -2.06 13.45
N ILE A 72 16.04 -1.51 12.25
CA ILE A 72 17.13 -0.90 11.47
C ILE A 72 16.72 0.55 11.18
N THR A 73 17.42 1.51 11.77
CA THR A 73 17.20 2.92 11.45
C THR A 73 17.79 3.26 10.08
N ASN A 74 17.25 4.31 9.46
CA ASN A 74 17.60 4.71 8.09
C ASN A 74 17.40 6.22 7.91
N PRO A 75 17.83 6.84 6.79
CA PRO A 75 17.77 8.30 6.64
C PRO A 75 16.36 8.90 6.75
N SER A 76 15.32 8.13 6.40
CA SER A 76 13.91 8.56 6.50
C SER A 76 13.36 8.40 7.92
N PHE A 77 13.90 7.45 8.68
CA PHE A 77 13.51 7.11 10.05
C PHE A 77 14.78 6.90 10.90
N PRO A 78 15.47 7.99 11.30
CA PRO A 78 16.84 7.94 11.82
C PRO A 78 16.90 7.70 13.34
N HIS A 79 15.78 7.38 13.97
CA HIS A 79 15.68 7.28 15.41
C HIS A 79 14.95 6.00 15.79
N GLU A 80 15.52 5.32 16.77
CA GLU A 80 14.95 4.10 17.32
C GLU A 80 13.55 4.27 17.92
N ASN A 81 12.80 3.17 17.90
CA ASN A 81 11.48 3.11 18.49
C ASN A 81 11.57 2.89 20.00
N ASN A 82 11.59 3.99 20.76
CA ASN A 82 11.65 3.97 22.22
C ASN A 82 10.48 3.20 22.86
N PRO A 83 10.73 2.04 23.52
CA PRO A 83 9.69 1.27 24.16
C PRO A 83 9.00 2.08 25.26
N ARG A 84 7.69 2.34 25.10
CA ARG A 84 6.90 3.20 26.00
C ARG A 84 7.48 4.63 26.14
N GLY A 85 8.18 5.10 25.11
CA GLY A 85 8.85 6.40 25.11
C GLY A 85 10.08 6.48 26.02
N GLN A 86 10.58 5.34 26.52
CA GLN A 86 11.83 5.30 27.28
C GLN A 86 13.01 5.07 26.33
N PRO A 87 14.13 5.80 26.50
CA PRO A 87 15.34 5.55 25.73
C PRO A 87 15.79 4.11 25.85
N ILE A 88 16.28 3.55 24.74
CA ILE A 88 16.94 2.25 24.74
C ILE A 88 18.22 2.35 25.59
N PRO A 89 18.49 1.39 26.51
CA PRO A 89 19.73 1.38 27.26
C PRO A 89 20.95 1.32 26.33
N PRO A 90 22.02 2.12 26.55
CA PRO A 90 23.19 2.16 25.66
C PRO A 90 23.92 0.82 25.49
N GLU A 91 23.72 -0.13 26.42
CA GLU A 91 24.25 -1.49 26.31
C GLU A 91 23.43 -2.40 25.39
N CYS A 92 22.18 -2.03 25.08
CA CYS A 92 21.28 -2.79 24.21
C CYS A 92 21.38 -2.34 22.75
N ASP A 93 21.73 -1.07 22.53
CA ASP A 93 21.99 -0.51 21.20
C ASP A 93 23.40 0.08 21.18
N THR A 94 24.28 -0.64 20.49
CA THR A 94 25.73 -0.36 20.44
C THR A 94 26.18 0.05 19.04
N VAL A 95 25.27 0.07 18.08
CA VAL A 95 25.51 0.52 16.72
C VAL A 95 25.12 2.00 16.65
N ALA A 96 25.74 2.75 15.75
CA ALA A 96 25.44 4.17 15.63
C ALA A 96 24.34 4.38 14.59
N ASP A 97 23.26 5.07 15.00
CA ASP A 97 22.20 5.50 14.11
C ASP A 97 22.69 6.53 13.04
N PRO A 98 22.20 6.46 11.79
CA PRO A 98 21.38 5.37 11.28
C PRO A 98 22.20 4.12 10.92
N GLU A 99 21.67 2.92 11.20
CA GLU A 99 22.33 1.65 10.81
C GLU A 99 22.46 1.51 9.28
N ASP A 100 21.41 1.85 8.53
CA ASP A 100 21.43 1.90 7.07
C ASP A 100 21.71 3.32 6.60
N ASP A 101 22.68 3.47 5.70
CA ASP A 101 23.05 4.76 5.11
C ASP A 101 22.07 5.24 4.02
N GLY A 102 21.02 4.46 3.76
CA GLY A 102 20.02 4.67 2.72
C GLY A 102 20.26 3.84 1.47
N SER A 103 21.43 3.23 1.28
CA SER A 103 21.70 2.42 0.09
C SER A 103 20.90 1.12 0.07
N GLY A 104 20.79 0.43 1.21
CA GLY A 104 19.96 -0.76 1.38
C GLY A 104 18.49 -0.43 1.24
N LEU A 105 18.04 0.65 1.89
CA LEU A 105 16.68 1.17 1.75
C LEU A 105 16.30 1.43 0.29
N ASN A 106 17.14 2.16 -0.45
CA ASN A 106 16.90 2.45 -1.86
C ASN A 106 16.85 1.19 -2.73
N ALA A 107 17.77 0.24 -2.50
CA ALA A 107 17.77 -1.03 -3.22
C ALA A 107 16.49 -1.84 -2.96
N PHE A 108 16.02 -1.89 -1.72
CA PHE A 108 14.82 -2.61 -1.35
C PHE A 108 13.55 -1.96 -1.91
N ALA A 109 13.43 -0.63 -1.82
CA ALA A 109 12.34 0.12 -2.42
C ALA A 109 12.30 -0.07 -3.96
N ASN A 110 13.47 -0.07 -4.61
CA ASN A 110 13.57 -0.32 -6.05
C ASN A 110 13.21 -1.76 -6.43
N PHE A 111 13.63 -2.74 -5.63
CA PHE A 111 13.22 -4.13 -5.82
C PHE A 111 11.69 -4.25 -5.83
N MET A 112 10.99 -3.67 -4.84
CA MET A 112 9.53 -3.64 -4.80
C MET A 112 8.92 -2.88 -5.98
N ARG A 113 9.50 -1.73 -6.34
CA ARG A 113 9.03 -0.88 -7.44
C ARG A 113 9.11 -1.57 -8.80
N PHE A 114 10.11 -2.40 -9.02
CA PHE A 114 10.31 -3.11 -10.29
C PHE A 114 9.84 -4.56 -10.26
N LEU A 115 9.28 -5.03 -9.16
CA LEU A 115 8.66 -6.34 -9.08
C LEU A 115 7.38 -6.36 -9.92
N ALA A 116 7.42 -7.04 -11.06
CA ALA A 116 6.32 -7.07 -12.01
C ALA A 116 5.02 -7.64 -11.40
N PRO A 117 3.84 -7.22 -11.88
CA PRO A 117 2.58 -7.85 -11.50
C PRO A 117 2.60 -9.35 -11.82
N ALA A 118 1.92 -10.14 -10.99
CA ALA A 118 1.72 -11.55 -11.28
C ALA A 118 0.96 -11.72 -12.61
N PRO A 119 1.37 -12.64 -13.49
CA PRO A 119 0.72 -12.83 -14.77
C PRO A 119 -0.73 -13.30 -14.56
N ARG A 120 -1.61 -12.81 -15.42
CA ARG A 120 -3.02 -13.24 -15.41
C ARG A 120 -3.12 -14.70 -15.89
N ARG A 121 -3.96 -15.48 -15.22
CA ARG A 121 -4.34 -16.83 -15.66
C ARG A 121 -5.14 -16.79 -16.99
N PRO A 122 -5.23 -17.91 -17.74
CA PRO A 122 -5.99 -17.96 -18.98
C PRO A 122 -7.42 -17.44 -18.85
N ILE A 123 -7.87 -16.67 -19.84
CA ILE A 123 -9.22 -16.09 -19.89
C ILE A 123 -10.16 -17.09 -20.55
N THR A 124 -10.87 -17.86 -19.73
CA THR A 124 -11.93 -18.78 -20.17
C THR A 124 -13.29 -18.08 -20.21
N ASP A 125 -14.31 -18.75 -20.74
CA ASP A 125 -15.68 -18.22 -20.73
C ASP A 125 -16.20 -17.99 -19.31
N GLN A 126 -15.84 -18.88 -18.37
CA GLN A 126 -16.17 -18.72 -16.96
C GLN A 126 -15.55 -17.45 -16.35
N VAL A 127 -14.31 -17.13 -16.72
CA VAL A 127 -13.64 -15.89 -16.27
C VAL A 127 -14.39 -14.66 -16.80
N ARG A 128 -14.79 -14.67 -18.08
CA ARG A 128 -15.56 -13.56 -18.69
C ARG A 128 -16.93 -13.39 -18.06
N GLN A 129 -17.63 -14.49 -17.78
CA GLN A 129 -18.90 -14.46 -17.06
C GLN A 129 -18.73 -13.90 -15.65
N GLY A 130 -17.66 -14.30 -14.94
CA GLY A 130 -17.32 -13.76 -13.63
C GLY A 130 -17.09 -12.24 -13.65
N GLU A 131 -16.35 -11.73 -14.62
CA GLU A 131 -16.14 -10.27 -14.80
C GLU A 131 -17.46 -9.51 -15.04
N GLN A 132 -18.38 -10.10 -15.81
CA GLN A 132 -19.71 -9.51 -16.04
C GLN A 132 -20.52 -9.47 -14.74
N VAL A 133 -20.59 -10.59 -14.02
CA VAL A 133 -21.30 -10.67 -12.73
C VAL A 133 -20.72 -9.67 -11.74
N PHE A 134 -19.39 -9.63 -11.59
CA PHE A 134 -18.67 -8.70 -10.71
C PHE A 134 -19.06 -7.24 -10.96
N SER A 135 -19.21 -6.87 -12.23
CA SER A 135 -19.63 -5.52 -12.62
C SER A 135 -21.12 -5.30 -12.34
N GLN A 136 -21.97 -6.26 -12.68
CA GLN A 136 -23.43 -6.16 -12.55
C GLN A 136 -23.90 -6.06 -11.09
N ILE A 137 -23.24 -6.76 -10.17
CA ILE A 137 -23.56 -6.70 -8.74
C ILE A 137 -22.91 -5.50 -8.03
N GLY A 138 -22.19 -4.65 -8.77
CA GLY A 138 -21.65 -3.39 -8.26
C GLY A 138 -20.28 -3.47 -7.60
N CYS A 139 -19.59 -4.62 -7.59
CA CYS A 139 -18.25 -4.74 -6.99
C CYS A 139 -17.24 -3.81 -7.66
N ALA A 140 -17.36 -3.63 -8.98
CA ALA A 140 -16.48 -2.77 -9.76
C ALA A 140 -16.59 -1.27 -9.41
N SER A 141 -17.55 -0.87 -8.56
CA SER A 141 -17.67 0.52 -8.10
C SER A 141 -16.51 0.95 -7.20
N CYS A 142 -16.05 0.07 -6.30
CA CYS A 142 -14.88 0.30 -5.43
C CYS A 142 -13.68 -0.54 -5.86
N HIS A 143 -13.90 -1.75 -6.38
CA HIS A 143 -12.84 -2.59 -6.93
C HIS A 143 -12.61 -2.28 -8.41
N VAL A 144 -12.18 -1.05 -8.69
CA VAL A 144 -12.00 -0.54 -10.06
C VAL A 144 -11.06 -1.46 -10.84
N PRO A 145 -11.54 -2.15 -11.90
CA PRO A 145 -10.77 -3.20 -12.56
C PRO A 145 -9.45 -2.72 -13.14
N THR A 146 -9.42 -1.48 -13.62
CA THR A 146 -8.25 -0.89 -14.25
C THR A 146 -8.09 0.58 -13.89
N LEU A 147 -6.88 0.95 -13.47
CA LEU A 147 -6.40 2.31 -13.42
C LEU A 147 -5.23 2.50 -14.41
N THR A 148 -4.82 3.73 -14.66
CA THR A 148 -3.71 4.03 -15.58
C THR A 148 -2.64 4.82 -14.83
N THR A 149 -1.37 4.47 -15.04
CA THR A 149 -0.26 5.25 -14.49
C THR A 149 -0.08 6.57 -15.24
N GLY A 150 0.55 7.54 -14.60
CA GLY A 150 0.87 8.82 -15.21
C GLY A 150 2.15 8.79 -16.03
N ASN A 151 2.59 9.97 -16.44
CA ASN A 151 3.93 10.16 -16.96
C ASN A 151 4.96 9.81 -15.89
N ASN A 152 5.95 9.00 -16.25
CA ASN A 152 7.01 8.55 -15.35
C ASN A 152 8.36 8.51 -16.10
N PRO A 153 9.49 8.89 -15.46
CA PRO A 153 10.81 8.77 -16.08
C PRO A 153 11.19 7.33 -16.43
N VAL A 154 10.64 6.33 -15.71
CA VAL A 154 10.81 4.92 -16.04
C VAL A 154 9.73 4.51 -17.04
N ALA A 155 10.14 4.16 -18.26
CA ALA A 155 9.22 3.75 -19.32
C ALA A 155 8.30 2.59 -18.91
N ALA A 156 8.83 1.61 -18.15
CA ALA A 156 8.05 0.47 -17.65
C ALA A 156 6.94 0.84 -16.66
N LEU A 157 6.96 2.07 -16.11
CA LEU A 157 5.96 2.59 -15.17
C LEU A 157 5.15 3.74 -15.77
N SER A 158 5.48 4.23 -16.97
CA SER A 158 4.84 5.39 -17.58
C SER A 158 3.66 4.99 -18.46
N ASN A 159 2.51 5.64 -18.27
CA ASN A 159 1.30 5.46 -19.10
C ASN A 159 0.88 3.99 -19.28
N GLN A 160 1.01 3.20 -18.23
CA GLN A 160 0.70 1.78 -18.20
C GLN A 160 -0.73 1.52 -17.75
N ARG A 161 -1.37 0.53 -18.35
CA ARG A 161 -2.66 0.00 -17.88
C ARG A 161 -2.42 -0.92 -16.68
N VAL A 162 -2.98 -0.57 -15.53
CA VAL A 162 -2.84 -1.33 -14.28
C VAL A 162 -4.15 -2.04 -13.99
N ASN A 163 -4.20 -3.35 -14.23
CA ASN A 163 -5.32 -4.17 -13.79
C ASN A 163 -5.19 -4.31 -12.27
N LEU A 164 -5.93 -3.53 -11.50
CA LEU A 164 -5.70 -3.38 -10.05
C LEU A 164 -6.85 -3.96 -9.22
N PHE A 165 -8.09 -3.79 -9.69
CA PHE A 165 -9.31 -4.15 -8.97
C PHE A 165 -9.39 -3.48 -7.59
N SER A 166 -9.02 -2.21 -7.56
CA SER A 166 -9.03 -1.32 -6.38
C SER A 166 -9.05 0.13 -6.86
N ASP A 167 -9.68 0.99 -6.08
CA ASP A 167 -9.64 2.45 -6.23
C ASP A 167 -8.55 3.11 -5.38
N LEU A 168 -7.84 2.36 -4.53
CA LEU A 168 -6.84 2.83 -3.56
C LEU A 168 -7.40 3.80 -2.50
N LEU A 169 -8.71 3.78 -2.26
CA LEU A 169 -9.39 4.61 -1.27
C LEU A 169 -9.77 3.81 -0.02
N LEU A 170 -10.00 4.52 1.08
CA LEU A 170 -10.56 3.95 2.29
C LEU A 170 -12.07 3.85 2.20
N HIS A 171 -12.62 2.73 2.64
CA HIS A 171 -14.06 2.53 2.73
C HIS A 171 -14.45 2.07 4.13
N ALA A 172 -15.61 2.54 4.60
CA ALA A 172 -16.18 2.10 5.86
C ALA A 172 -16.77 0.69 5.69
N MET A 173 -16.16 -0.30 6.32
CA MET A 173 -16.57 -1.70 6.25
C MET A 173 -17.69 -2.05 7.23
N GLY A 174 -18.12 -1.06 8.03
CA GLY A 174 -19.15 -1.19 9.05
C GLY A 174 -18.61 -1.63 10.41
N ALA A 175 -19.41 -1.41 11.45
CA ALA A 175 -19.00 -1.60 12.84
C ALA A 175 -18.57 -3.05 13.17
N GLY A 176 -19.15 -4.05 12.49
CA GLY A 176 -18.80 -5.46 12.69
C GLY A 176 -17.40 -5.83 12.20
N LEU A 177 -16.80 -5.01 11.32
CA LEU A 177 -15.46 -5.20 10.77
C LEU A 177 -14.47 -4.13 11.27
N ALA A 178 -14.86 -3.33 12.26
CA ALA A 178 -14.00 -2.32 12.84
C ALA A 178 -12.87 -2.97 13.67
N ASP A 179 -11.64 -2.57 13.40
CA ASP A 179 -10.46 -3.02 14.16
C ASP A 179 -10.07 -2.05 15.29
N GLY A 180 -10.75 -0.91 15.38
CA GLY A 180 -10.51 0.12 16.40
C GLY A 180 -9.20 0.90 16.21
N ILE A 181 -8.44 0.63 15.14
CA ILE A 181 -7.16 1.27 14.88
C ILE A 181 -7.37 2.48 13.98
N GLU A 182 -7.00 3.65 14.48
CA GLU A 182 -7.03 4.91 13.74
C GLU A 182 -5.63 5.32 13.26
N GLN A 183 -5.52 5.74 12.00
CA GLN A 183 -4.28 6.24 11.41
C GLN A 183 -4.59 7.42 10.48
N GLY A 184 -4.34 8.64 10.95
CA GLY A 184 -4.71 9.86 10.23
C GLY A 184 -6.23 10.00 10.07
N ARG A 185 -6.71 10.03 8.82
CA ARG A 185 -8.15 10.08 8.51
C ARG A 185 -8.82 8.70 8.47
N ALA A 186 -8.03 7.62 8.56
CA ALA A 186 -8.54 6.27 8.64
C ALA A 186 -9.10 6.02 10.06
N LYS A 187 -10.41 5.81 10.13
CA LYS A 187 -11.11 5.46 11.38
C LYS A 187 -11.12 3.95 11.59
N GLY A 188 -11.49 3.51 12.78
CA GLY A 188 -11.43 2.09 13.17
C GLY A 188 -12.21 1.15 12.24
N ASP A 189 -13.26 1.63 11.60
CA ASP A 189 -14.10 0.89 10.64
C ASP A 189 -13.65 1.03 9.18
N ARG A 190 -12.60 1.80 8.90
CA ARG A 190 -12.15 2.11 7.54
C ARG A 190 -10.97 1.25 7.12
N VAL A 191 -11.04 0.67 5.94
CA VAL A 191 -9.97 -0.15 5.36
C VAL A 191 -9.77 0.23 3.91
N SER A 192 -8.52 0.25 3.46
CA SER A 192 -8.21 0.39 2.03
C SER A 192 -8.48 -0.93 1.33
N HIS A 193 -9.23 -0.91 0.24
CA HIS A 193 -9.39 -2.10 -0.58
C HIS A 193 -8.05 -2.39 -1.26
N GLY A 194 -7.30 -3.38 -0.77
CA GLY A 194 -6.07 -3.81 -1.42
C GLY A 194 -6.30 -4.24 -2.86
N ALA A 195 -5.26 -4.16 -3.70
CA ALA A 195 -5.30 -4.70 -5.05
C ALA A 195 -5.70 -6.19 -5.02
N ILE A 196 -6.69 -6.58 -5.83
CA ILE A 196 -7.09 -8.00 -5.91
C ILE A 196 -6.14 -8.79 -6.83
N VAL A 197 -5.28 -8.12 -7.59
CA VAL A 197 -4.29 -8.79 -8.44
C VAL A 197 -3.18 -9.42 -7.59
N GLY A 198 -2.91 -10.70 -7.83
CA GLY A 198 -1.95 -11.50 -7.04
C GLY A 198 -2.56 -12.19 -5.82
N THR A 199 -3.85 -12.01 -5.51
CA THR A 199 -4.52 -12.65 -4.35
C THR A 199 -4.47 -14.17 -4.37
N VAL A 200 -4.46 -14.81 -5.55
CA VAL A 200 -4.27 -16.27 -5.68
C VAL A 200 -2.84 -16.73 -5.36
N ALA A 201 -1.88 -15.82 -5.30
CA ALA A 201 -0.49 -16.07 -4.92
C ALA A 201 -0.19 -15.69 -3.46
N SER A 202 -1.03 -14.87 -2.81
CA SER A 202 -0.80 -14.38 -1.43
C SER A 202 -1.61 -15.10 -0.35
N GLY A 203 -2.62 -15.91 -0.69
CA GLY A 203 -3.33 -16.78 0.24
C GLY A 203 -4.33 -16.06 1.18
N SER A 204 -5.50 -16.70 1.32
CA SER A 204 -6.53 -16.52 2.36
C SER A 204 -7.18 -15.14 2.54
N PHE A 205 -8.07 -14.76 1.62
CA PHE A 205 -9.28 -14.04 2.03
C PHE A 205 -10.29 -15.09 2.52
N HIS A 206 -10.43 -15.24 3.83
CA HIS A 206 -11.61 -15.88 4.39
C HIS A 206 -12.72 -14.83 4.44
N ALA A 207 -13.76 -15.05 3.63
CA ALA A 207 -15.05 -14.38 3.77
C ALA A 207 -15.71 -14.78 5.09
#